data_AF-A0A3D1QB67-F1
#
_entry.id   AF-A0A3D1QB67-F1
#
_cell.length_a   1.000
_cell.length_b   1.000
_cell.length_c   1.000
_cell.angle_alpha   90.00
_cell.angle_beta   90.00
_cell.angle_gamma   90.00
#
_symmetry.space_group_name_H-M   'P 1'
#
loop_
_entity.id
_entity.type
_entity.pdbx_description
1 polymer ?
#
loop_
_entity_poly.entity_id
_entity_poly.type
_entity_poly.pdbx_seq_one_letter_code
_entity_poly.pdbx_strand_id
1 'polypeptide(L)' 'KLGRELGLFVIVDEGPGFPLFLPKGMIIRNELENFWRQEHALAGYQEIRTPIILSEELWHRSGHWDHYKE' A
#
# COMPACT_ATOMS: atom_id res chain seq x y z
N LYS A 1 7.22 10.05 -15.62
CA LYS A 1 8.43 10.11 -16.48
C LYS A 1 9.62 9.42 -15.81
N LEU A 2 10.17 9.99 -14.73
CA LEU A 2 11.37 9.45 -14.07
C LEU A 2 11.25 8.01 -13.55
N GLY A 3 10.13 7.64 -12.92
CA GLY A 3 9.95 6.27 -12.39
C GLY A 3 10.09 5.17 -13.46
N ARG A 4 9.67 5.45 -14.69
CA ARG A 4 9.84 4.55 -15.84
C ARG A 4 11.28 4.59 -16.38
N GLU A 5 11.85 5.79 -16.53
CA GLU A 5 13.22 5.99 -17.02
C GLU A 5 14.27 5.35 -16.12
N LEU A 6 14.07 5.38 -14.81
CA LEU A 6 14.95 4.77 -13.81
C LEU A 6 14.66 3.28 -13.57
N GLY A 7 13.61 2.73 -14.17
CA GLY A 7 13.20 1.34 -13.96
C GLY A 7 12.78 1.06 -12.51
N LEU A 8 11.99 1.97 -11.91
CA LEU A 8 11.48 1.82 -10.55
C LEU A 8 10.16 1.06 -10.52
N PHE A 9 9.25 1.36 -11.44
CA PHE A 9 7.96 0.69 -11.55
C PHE A 9 7.41 0.76 -12.97
N VAL A 10 6.47 -0.13 -13.26
CA VAL A 10 5.63 -0.10 -14.46
C VAL A 10 4.16 -0.19 -14.07
N ILE A 11 3.29 0.36 -14.90
CA ILE A 11 1.84 0.15 -14.81
C ILE A 11 1.47 -0.62 -16.07
N VAL A 12 0.72 -1.70 -15.90
CA VAL A 12 0.31 -2.61 -16.98
C VAL A 12 -1.21 -2.64 -17.07
N ASP A 13 -1.74 -2.98 -18.25
CA ASP A 13 -3.18 -2.94 -18.51
C ASP A 13 -3.95 -4.01 -17.73
N GLU A 14 -3.29 -5.09 -17.31
CA GLU A 14 -3.84 -6.13 -16.44
C GLU A 14 -4.04 -5.66 -14.98
N GLY A 15 -3.42 -4.53 -14.61
CA GLY A 15 -3.49 -3.96 -13.27
C GLY A 15 -3.53 -2.42 -13.32
N PRO A 16 -4.58 -1.83 -13.90
CA PRO A 16 -4.67 -0.38 -14.04
C PRO A 16 -4.73 0.27 -12.66
N GLY A 17 -3.86 1.26 -12.44
CA GLY A 17 -3.72 1.93 -11.14
C GLY A 17 -2.84 1.18 -10.11
N PHE A 18 -2.39 -0.04 -10.41
CA PHE A 18 -1.51 -0.82 -9.54
C PHE A 18 -0.07 -0.83 -10.08
N PRO A 19 0.86 -0.06 -9.48
CA PRO A 19 2.25 -0.07 -9.92
C PRO A 19 2.93 -1.40 -9.57
N LEU A 20 3.50 -2.06 -10.57
CA LEU A 20 4.44 -3.15 -10.38
C LEU A 20 5.82 -2.57 -10.09
N PHE A 21 6.26 -2.66 -8.84
CA PHE A 21 7.58 -2.21 -8.43
C PHE A 21 8.66 -3.18 -8.96
N LEU A 22 9.58 -2.64 -9.74
CA LEU A 22 10.76 -3.34 -10.25
C LEU A 22 11.84 -3.39 -9.16
N PRO A 23 12.94 -4.16 -9.32
CA PRO A 23 13.95 -4.35 -8.27
C PRO A 23 14.47 -3.04 -7.65
N LYS A 24 14.76 -2.01 -8.47
CA LYS A 24 15.21 -0.69 -7.96
C LYS A 24 14.11 0.05 -7.20
N GLY A 25 12.86 -0.05 -7.63
CA GLY A 25 11.73 0.56 -6.92
C GLY A 25 11.43 -0.16 -5.61
N MET A 26 11.60 -1.47 -5.56
CA MET A 26 11.46 -2.24 -4.32
C MET A 26 12.51 -1.86 -3.27
N ILE A 27 13.75 -1.56 -3.68
CA ILE A 27 14.76 -1.03 -2.75
C ILE A 27 14.23 0.25 -2.09
N ILE A 28 13.83 1.24 -2.89
CA ILE A 28 13.34 2.53 -2.38
C ILE A 28 12.10 2.34 -1.49
N ARG A 29 11.14 1.51 -1.93
CA ARG A 29 9.93 1.23 -1.16
C ARG A 29 10.27 0.62 0.21
N ASN A 30 11.16 -0.36 0.25
CA ASN A 30 11.55 -1.02 1.48
C ASN A 30 12.27 -0.06 2.43
N GLU A 31 13.15 0.82 1.92
CA GLU A 31 13.82 1.83 2.76
C GLU A 31 12.81 2.79 3.41
N LEU A 32 11.81 3.24 2.64
CA LEU A 32 10.74 4.11 3.18
C LEU A 32 9.87 3.38 4.20
N GLU A 33 9.51 2.12 3.94
CA GLU A 33 8.71 1.30 4.87
C GLU A 33 9.49 1.00 6.15
N ASN A 34 10.79 0.73 6.05
CA ASN A 34 11.67 0.51 7.21
C ASN A 34 11.79 1.76 8.07
N PHE A 35 12.00 2.93 7.46
CA PHE A 35 11.98 4.20 8.18
C PHE A 35 10.66 4.40 8.92
N TRP A 36 9.53 4.23 8.23
CA TRP A 36 8.20 4.37 8.83
C TRP A 36 7.98 3.43 10.02
N ARG A 37 8.38 2.15 9.89
CA ARG A 37 8.33 1.17 10.99
C ARG A 37 9.18 1.59 12.19
N GLN A 38 10.39 2.11 11.97
CA GLN A 38 11.27 2.57 13.04
C GLN A 38 10.63 3.72 13.82
N GLU A 39 10.08 4.72 13.13
CA GLU A 39 9.39 5.85 13.76
C GLU A 39 8.18 5.38 14.59
N HIS A 40 7.40 4.44 14.06
CA HIS A 40 6.24 3.89 14.78
C HIS A 40 6.66 3.09 16.02
N ALA A 41 7.75 2.33 15.94
CA ALA A 41 8.30 1.61 17.08
C ALA A 41 8.77 2.57 18.18
N LEU A 42 9.47 3.66 17.82
CA LEU A 42 9.91 4.70 18.75
C LEU A 42 8.72 5.41 19.42
N ALA A 43 7.63 5.59 18.69
CA ALA A 43 6.39 6.16 19.21
C ALA A 43 5.52 5.15 20.01
N GLY A 44 5.97 3.91 20.19
CA GLY A 44 5.30 2.89 21.01
C GLY A 44 4.13 2.18 20.33
N TYR A 45 3.99 2.28 19.00
CA TYR A 45 3.00 1.51 18.27
C TYR A 45 3.41 0.03 18.18
N GLN A 46 2.41 -0.85 18.20
CA GLN A 46 2.58 -2.28 17.96
C GLN A 46 2.10 -2.61 16.55
N GLU A 47 3.01 -3.05 15.68
CA GLU A 47 2.66 -3.42 14.32
C GLU A 47 1.80 -4.69 14.31
N ILE A 48 0.66 -4.64 13.61
CA ILE A 48 -0.24 -5.77 13.39
C ILE A 48 -0.49 -5.96 11.89
N ARG A 49 -0.96 -7.14 11.48
CA ARG A 49 -1.31 -7.45 10.09
C ARG A 49 -2.75 -7.93 9.99
N THR A 50 -3.50 -7.39 9.04
CA THR A 50 -4.90 -7.72 8.79
C THR A 50 -5.10 -8.31 7.39
N PRO A 51 -6.21 -9.02 7.14
CA PRO A 51 -6.62 -9.38 5.78
C PRO A 51 -6.88 -8.14 4.91
N ILE A 52 -6.70 -8.28 3.59
CA ILE A 52 -6.95 -7.21 2.60
C ILE A 52 -8.43 -7.19 2.16
N ILE A 53 -9.10 -8.34 2.20
CA ILE A 53 -10.52 -8.49 1.87
C ILE A 53 -11.27 -8.86 3.15
N LEU A 54 -12.34 -8.11 3.45
CA LEU A 54 -13.14 -8.23 4.67
C LEU A 54 -14.63 -8.34 4.30
N SER A 55 -15.46 -8.84 5.23
CA SER A 55 -16.89 -9.06 5.00
C SER A 55 -17.64 -7.75 4.77
N GLU A 56 -18.65 -7.79 3.90
CA GLU A 56 -19.55 -6.65 3.62
C GLU A 56 -20.17 -6.07 4.91
N GLU A 57 -20.54 -6.93 5.88
CA GLU A 57 -21.07 -6.50 7.17
C GLU A 57 -20.14 -5.51 7.90
N LEU A 58 -18.83 -5.70 7.81
CA LEU A 58 -17.86 -4.78 8.42
C LEU A 58 -17.85 -3.42 7.70
N TRP A 59 -18.03 -3.40 6.39
CA TRP A 59 -18.12 -2.18 5.60
C TRP A 59 -19.36 -1.36 5.97
N HIS A 60 -20.51 -2.03 6.16
CA HIS A 60 -21.73 -1.38 6.69
C HIS A 60 -21.52 -0.87 8.11
N ARG A 61 -21.02 -1.71 9.02
CA ARG A 61 -20.86 -1.35 10.44
C ARG A 61 -19.89 -0.18 10.65
N SER A 62 -18.87 -0.07 9.80
CA SER A 62 -17.90 1.03 9.86
C SER A 62 -18.37 2.31 9.14
N GLY A 63 -19.50 2.26 8.42
CA GLY A 63 -20.02 3.36 7.60
C GLY A 63 -19.32 3.55 6.25
N HIS A 64 -18.28 2.77 5.94
CA HIS A 64 -17.52 2.93 4.69
C HIS A 64 -18.34 2.53 3.45
N TRP A 65 -19.33 1.64 3.61
CA TRP A 65 -20.16 1.18 2.51
C TRP A 65 -20.86 2.35 1.78
N ASP A 66 -21.51 3.24 2.53
CA ASP A 66 -22.27 4.35 1.94
C ASP A 66 -21.36 5.41 1.28
N HIS A 67 -20.06 5.41 1.61
CA HIS A 67 -19.10 6.39 1.10
C HIS A 67 -18.28 5.90 -0.10
N TYR A 68 -18.06 4.59 -0.24
CA TYR A 68 -17.08 4.02 -1.19
C TYR A 68 -17.63 2.93 -2.10
N LYS A 69 -18.90 2.57 -2.00
CA LYS A 69 -19.50 1.56 -2.89
C LYS A 69 -19.61 2.05 -4.34
N GLU A 70 -19.84 3.36 -4.52
CA GLU A 70 -19.91 4.03 -5.82
C GLU A 70 -18.52 4.47 -6.29
#